data_AF-A0A9W6XDM7-F1
#
_entry.id   AF-A0A9W6XDM7-F1
#
_cell.length_a   1.000
_cell.length_b   1.000
_cell.length_c   1.000
_cell.angle_alpha   90.00
_cell.angle_beta   90.00
_cell.angle_gamma   90.00
#
_symmetry.space_group_name_H-M   'P 1'
#
loop_
_entity.id
_entity.type
_entity.pdbx_description
1 polymer ?
#
loop_
_entity_poly.entity_id
_entity_poly.type
_entity_poly.pdbx_seq_one_letter_code
_entity_poly.pdbx_strand_id
1 'polypeptide(L)'
;MSSNKPELVIIDDYSNDKLLQKNLFSHYFTRGRHFKLSTIFLSHSYFATDKMIRLNSEYVAILKANSKRDLQMVVRDFNIKGVDDRSIVYYYNKGTERKGQMLFIDSVKGQIRYNFDGPITIDN
;
A
#
# COMPACT_ATOMS: atom_id res chain seq x y z
N MET A 1 -11.49 -1.74 29.51
CA MET A 1 -10.70 -0.54 29.20
C MET A 1 -9.66 -0.94 28.18
N SER A 2 -9.66 -0.37 26.97
CA SER A 2 -8.56 -0.61 26.05
C SER A 2 -7.28 -0.04 26.67
N SER A 3 -6.19 -0.78 26.60
CA SER A 3 -4.90 -0.26 27.05
C SER A 3 -4.57 0.94 26.15
N ASN A 4 -4.15 2.09 26.69
CA ASN A 4 -3.76 3.27 25.90
C ASN A 4 -2.44 3.07 25.12
N LYS A 5 -2.05 1.81 24.89
CA LYS A 5 -0.82 1.40 24.23
C LYS A 5 -1.07 1.32 22.73
N PRO A 6 -0.07 1.65 21.90
CA PRO A 6 -0.15 1.37 20.47
C PRO A 6 -0.31 -0.13 20.21
N GLU A 7 -1.16 -0.46 19.24
CA GLU A 7 -1.45 -1.82 18.82
C GLU A 7 -1.25 -1.96 17.30
N LEU A 8 -0.83 -3.15 16.86
CA LEU A 8 -0.67 -3.49 15.45
C LEU A 8 -1.52 -4.71 15.13
N VAL A 9 -2.37 -4.58 14.12
CA VAL A 9 -3.16 -5.69 13.55
C VAL A 9 -2.59 -6.05 12.18
N ILE A 10 -2.34 -7.33 11.96
CA ILE A 10 -1.91 -7.88 10.67
C ILE A 10 -3.03 -8.80 10.18
N ILE A 11 -3.52 -8.51 8.97
CA ILE A 11 -4.57 -9.28 8.32
C ILE A 11 -3.95 -9.97 7.10
N ASP A 12 -3.96 -11.30 7.11
CA ASP A 12 -3.38 -12.14 6.07
C ASP A 12 -4.46 -13.03 5.42
N ASP A 13 -4.33 -13.30 4.12
CA ASP A 13 -5.20 -14.18 3.32
C ASP A 13 -6.70 -13.79 3.24
N TYR A 14 -7.07 -12.55 3.54
CA TYR A 14 -8.46 -12.07 3.42
C TYR A 14 -8.76 -11.31 2.12
N SER A 15 -7.90 -11.41 1.10
CA SER A 15 -8.04 -10.69 -0.19
C SER A 15 -9.34 -10.99 -0.93
N ASN A 16 -9.91 -12.18 -0.74
CA ASN A 16 -11.11 -12.65 -1.40
C ASN A 16 -12.40 -12.37 -0.62
N ASP A 17 -12.32 -12.07 0.69
CA ASP A 17 -13.50 -11.79 1.51
C ASP A 17 -13.89 -10.30 1.41
N LYS A 18 -14.73 -9.98 0.42
CA LYS A 18 -15.21 -8.61 0.18
C LYS A 18 -16.08 -8.08 1.31
N LEU A 19 -16.80 -8.95 2.01
CA LEU A 19 -17.72 -8.55 3.06
C LEU A 19 -16.94 -8.11 4.31
N LEU A 20 -15.95 -8.89 4.73
CA LEU A 20 -15.07 -8.53 5.85
C LEU A 20 -14.20 -7.32 5.52
N GLN A 21 -13.65 -7.22 4.31
CA GLN A 21 -12.91 -6.03 3.90
C GLN A 21 -13.75 -4.77 4.02
N LYS A 22 -14.97 -4.79 3.49
CA LYS A 22 -15.86 -3.62 3.49
C LYS A 22 -16.40 -3.28 4.89
N ASN A 23 -16.87 -4.29 5.63
CA ASN A 23 -17.65 -4.06 6.85
C ASN A 23 -16.83 -4.10 8.15
N LEU A 24 -15.59 -4.61 8.10
CA LEU A 24 -14.73 -4.72 9.29
C LEU A 24 -13.37 -4.08 9.04
N PHE A 25 -12.59 -4.58 8.09
CA PHE A 25 -11.19 -4.17 7.94
C PHE A 25 -11.05 -2.72 7.48
N SER A 26 -11.96 -2.21 6.65
CA SER A 26 -12.00 -0.79 6.26
C SER A 26 -12.10 0.16 7.47
N HIS A 27 -12.72 -0.28 8.57
CA HIS A 27 -12.82 0.52 9.79
C HIS A 27 -11.48 0.65 10.50
N TYR A 28 -10.58 -0.32 10.38
CA TYR A 28 -9.23 -0.20 10.93
C TYR A 28 -8.43 0.88 10.21
N PHE A 29 -8.56 1.00 8.89
CA PHE A 29 -7.87 2.04 8.11
C PHE A 29 -8.49 3.43 8.29
N THR A 30 -9.82 3.53 8.40
CA THR A 30 -10.51 4.82 8.54
C THR A 30 -10.52 5.37 9.97
N ARG A 31 -10.62 4.48 10.98
CA ARG A 31 -10.80 4.88 12.39
C ARG A 31 -9.65 4.47 13.30
N GLY A 32 -8.85 3.46 12.94
CA GLY A 32 -7.84 2.85 13.81
C GLY A 32 -6.84 3.85 14.39
N ARG A 33 -6.46 4.87 13.61
CA ARG A 33 -5.57 5.95 14.07
C ARG A 33 -6.07 6.69 15.32
N HIS A 34 -7.38 6.82 15.49
CA HIS A 34 -7.98 7.46 16.68
C HIS A 34 -7.87 6.60 17.95
N PHE A 35 -7.58 5.31 17.76
CA PHE A 35 -7.45 4.31 18.82
C PHE A 35 -6.01 3.79 18.96
N LYS A 36 -5.02 4.49 18.38
CA LYS A 36 -3.61 4.06 18.33
C LYS A 36 -3.41 2.66 17.73
N LEU A 37 -4.29 2.30 16.80
CA LEU A 37 -4.25 1.05 16.07
C LEU A 37 -3.65 1.28 14.69
N SER A 38 -2.52 0.63 14.42
CA SER A 38 -1.94 0.50 13.09
C SER A 38 -2.38 -0.81 12.45
N THR A 39 -2.47 -0.86 11.12
CA THR A 39 -2.95 -2.04 10.41
C THR A 39 -2.10 -2.33 9.18
N ILE A 40 -1.73 -3.60 9.02
CA ILE A 40 -1.12 -4.14 7.80
C ILE A 40 -2.12 -5.11 7.19
N PHE A 41 -2.47 -4.89 5.92
CA PHE A 41 -3.33 -5.78 5.15
C PHE A 41 -2.53 -6.40 4.01
N LEU A 42 -2.33 -7.72 4.05
CA LEU A 42 -1.61 -8.46 3.02
C LEU A 42 -2.59 -8.82 1.90
N SER A 43 -2.34 -8.27 0.71
CA SER A 43 -3.21 -8.46 -0.46
C SER A 43 -2.49 -9.12 -1.63
N HIS A 44 -3.18 -10.03 -2.31
CA HIS A 44 -2.73 -10.56 -3.59
C HIS A 44 -3.03 -9.63 -4.77
N SER A 45 -3.97 -8.69 -4.66
CA SER A 45 -4.26 -7.75 -5.73
C SER A 45 -4.71 -6.42 -5.15
N TYR A 46 -3.97 -5.37 -5.48
CA TYR A 46 -4.33 -4.01 -5.11
C TYR A 46 -5.68 -3.64 -5.74
N PHE A 47 -5.92 -4.02 -7.01
CA PHE A 47 -7.22 -3.86 -7.67
C PHE A 47 -8.37 -4.51 -6.90
N ALA A 48 -8.16 -5.72 -6.39
CA ALA A 48 -9.20 -6.47 -5.70
C ALA A 48 -9.45 -5.97 -4.27
N THR A 49 -8.46 -5.38 -3.58
CA THR A 49 -8.64 -4.86 -2.22
C THR A 49 -9.74 -3.81 -2.16
N ASP A 50 -10.53 -3.74 -1.09
CA ASP A 50 -11.59 -2.74 -0.95
C ASP A 50 -11.07 -1.29 -1.07
N LYS A 51 -11.86 -0.42 -1.71
CA LYS A 51 -11.49 0.98 -2.00
C LYS A 51 -11.19 1.77 -0.72
N MET A 52 -11.92 1.51 0.37
CA MET A 52 -11.70 2.22 1.62
C MET A 52 -10.38 1.83 2.27
N ILE A 53 -9.94 0.58 2.15
CA ILE A 53 -8.62 0.16 2.62
C ILE A 53 -7.53 0.89 1.83
N ARG A 54 -7.62 0.88 0.51
CA ARG A 54 -6.61 1.48 -0.39
C ARG A 54 -6.46 2.98 -0.20
N LEU A 55 -7.56 3.73 -0.29
CA LEU A 55 -7.53 5.19 -0.22
C LEU A 55 -7.23 5.74 1.18
N ASN A 56 -7.35 4.92 2.23
CA ASN A 56 -6.96 5.30 3.59
C ASN A 56 -5.62 4.66 4.02
N SER A 57 -4.89 4.02 3.11
CA SER A 57 -3.55 3.53 3.37
C SER A 57 -2.53 4.65 3.21
N GLU A 58 -1.61 4.77 4.15
CA GLU A 58 -0.50 5.75 4.10
C GLU A 58 0.72 5.20 3.34
N TYR A 59 0.84 3.88 3.30
CA TYR A 59 1.97 3.19 2.69
C TYR A 59 1.50 1.98 1.90
N VAL A 60 2.19 1.67 0.79
CA VAL A 60 2.00 0.43 0.04
C VAL A 60 3.36 -0.18 -0.29
N ALA A 61 3.58 -1.40 0.17
CA ALA A 61 4.74 -2.21 -0.18
C ALA A 61 4.39 -3.17 -1.32
N ILE A 62 4.98 -2.96 -2.50
CA ILE A 62 4.74 -3.80 -3.69
C ILE A 62 5.92 -4.76 -3.85
N LEU A 63 5.77 -5.97 -3.33
CA LEU A 63 6.76 -7.05 -3.49
C LEU A 63 6.59 -7.77 -4.83
N LYS A 64 5.33 -7.92 -5.26
CA LYS A 64 4.96 -8.53 -6.54
C LYS A 64 3.62 -7.96 -6.99
N ALA A 65 3.59 -7.37 -8.18
CA ALA A 65 2.35 -7.02 -8.85
C ALA A 65 1.88 -8.20 -9.71
N ASN A 66 0.62 -8.60 -9.55
CA ASN A 66 0.02 -9.64 -10.39
C ASN A 66 -0.40 -9.11 -11.76
N SER A 67 -0.57 -7.80 -11.90
CA SER A 67 -0.93 -7.15 -13.16
C SER A 67 -0.37 -5.74 -13.27
N LYS A 68 -0.18 -5.26 -14.50
CA LYS A 68 0.11 -3.83 -14.75
C LYS A 68 -1.01 -2.93 -14.22
N ARG A 69 -2.26 -3.42 -14.23
CA ARG A 69 -3.44 -2.71 -13.72
C ARG A 69 -3.32 -2.38 -12.22
N ASP A 70 -2.74 -3.26 -11.42
CA ASP A 70 -2.49 -2.98 -10.00
C ASP A 70 -1.57 -1.75 -9.85
N LEU A 71 -0.46 -1.72 -10.59
CA LEU A 71 0.50 -0.61 -10.55
C LEU A 71 -0.13 0.71 -11.00
N GLN A 72 -0.88 0.70 -12.11
CA GLN A 72 -1.58 1.89 -12.60
C GLN A 72 -2.60 2.42 -11.59
N MET A 73 -3.28 1.53 -10.87
CA MET A 73 -4.25 1.93 -9.87
C MET A 73 -3.57 2.52 -8.63
N VAL A 74 -2.42 2.00 -8.22
CA VAL A 74 -1.58 2.62 -7.17
C VAL A 74 -1.21 4.06 -7.56
N VAL A 75 -0.74 4.29 -8.79
CA VAL A 75 -0.39 5.65 -9.25
C VAL A 75 -1.58 6.61 -9.14
N ARG A 76 -2.78 6.16 -9.54
CA ARG A 76 -3.99 6.99 -9.48
C ARG A 76 -4.47 7.26 -8.06
N ASP A 77 -4.40 6.26 -7.18
CA ASP A 77 -4.87 6.37 -5.80
C ASP A 77 -3.93 7.29 -4.97
N PHE A 78 -2.63 7.28 -5.24
CA PHE A 78 -1.63 8.06 -4.48
C PHE A 78 -1.19 9.37 -5.14
N ASN A 79 -1.35 9.51 -6.46
CA ASN A 79 -1.02 10.71 -7.24
C ASN A 79 0.35 11.32 -6.91
N ILE A 80 1.40 10.49 -6.93
CA ILE A 80 2.76 10.90 -6.61
C ILE A 80 3.31 11.75 -7.76
N LYS A 81 3.80 12.96 -7.43
CA LYS A 81 4.31 13.91 -8.43
C LYS A 81 5.47 13.27 -9.23
N GLY A 82 5.37 13.35 -10.56
CA GLY A 82 6.39 12.83 -11.47
C GLY A 82 6.31 11.30 -11.70
N VAL A 83 5.36 10.60 -11.06
CA VAL A 83 5.13 9.17 -11.31
C VAL A 83 3.88 9.00 -12.18
N ASP A 84 4.08 8.43 -13.36
CA ASP A 84 3.06 8.04 -14.32
C ASP A 84 2.98 6.51 -14.49
N ASP A 85 2.00 6.05 -15.28
CA ASP A 85 1.78 4.63 -15.58
C ASP A 85 3.01 3.92 -16.19
N ARG A 86 3.95 4.66 -16.81
CA ARG A 86 5.14 4.08 -17.43
C ARG A 86 6.30 4.00 -16.43
N SER A 87 6.58 5.10 -15.76
CA SER A 87 7.63 5.21 -14.75
C SER A 87 7.38 4.29 -13.56
N ILE A 88 6.13 4.09 -13.11
CA ILE A 88 5.83 3.13 -12.04
C ILE A 88 6.25 1.70 -12.41
N VAL A 89 6.05 1.29 -13.67
CA VAL A 89 6.45 -0.05 -14.14
C VAL A 89 7.97 -0.16 -14.16
N TYR A 90 8.66 0.89 -14.60
CA TYR A 90 10.12 0.95 -14.57
C TYR A 90 10.66 0.83 -13.15
N TYR A 91 10.19 1.66 -12.21
CA TYR A 91 10.63 1.63 -10.82
C TYR A 91 10.25 0.33 -10.10
N TYR A 92 9.08 -0.24 -10.41
CA TYR A 92 8.69 -1.55 -9.90
C TYR A 92 9.65 -2.65 -10.36
N ASN A 93 9.92 -2.73 -11.67
CA ASN A 93 10.82 -3.74 -12.22
C ASN A 93 12.20 -3.63 -11.58
N LYS A 94 12.76 -2.42 -11.52
CA LYS A 94 14.06 -2.14 -10.90
C LYS A 94 14.09 -2.45 -9.40
N GLY A 95 13.04 -2.05 -8.69
CA GLY A 95 12.91 -2.24 -7.24
C GLY A 95 12.66 -3.68 -6.81
N THR A 96 12.21 -4.55 -7.73
CA THR A 96 11.88 -5.94 -7.46
C THR A 96 12.77 -6.94 -8.22
N GLU A 97 13.88 -6.49 -8.81
CA GLU A 97 14.82 -7.36 -9.56
C GLU A 97 15.32 -8.55 -8.74
N ARG A 98 15.44 -8.39 -7.42
CA ARG A 98 15.84 -9.44 -6.49
C ARG A 98 14.66 -9.87 -5.62
N LYS A 99 14.54 -11.19 -5.40
CA LYS A 99 13.51 -11.76 -4.53
C LYS A 99 13.56 -11.14 -3.13
N GLY A 100 12.41 -10.73 -2.61
CA GLY A 100 12.28 -10.11 -1.29
C GLY A 100 12.53 -8.61 -1.27
N GLN A 101 12.83 -7.98 -2.41
CA GLN A 101 12.83 -6.52 -2.53
C GLN A 101 11.42 -6.00 -2.86
N MET A 102 11.20 -4.72 -2.61
CA MET A 102 9.91 -4.08 -2.87
C MET A 102 10.08 -2.67 -3.46
N LEU A 103 9.11 -2.29 -4.29
CA LEU A 103 8.83 -0.87 -4.51
C LEU A 103 7.92 -0.39 -3.37
N PHE A 104 8.34 0.65 -2.67
CA PHE A 104 7.62 1.17 -1.52
C PHE A 104 7.04 2.56 -1.83
N ILE A 105 5.73 2.68 -1.65
CA ILE A 105 4.97 3.90 -1.83
C ILE A 105 4.81 4.58 -0.47
N ASP A 106 5.23 5.83 -0.38
CA ASP A 106 5.16 6.66 0.82
C ASP A 106 4.29 7.89 0.51
N SER A 107 3.00 7.80 0.81
CA SER A 107 2.04 8.86 0.50
C SER A 107 2.17 10.04 1.46
N VAL A 108 2.63 9.78 2.68
CA VAL A 108 2.86 10.81 3.71
C VAL A 108 3.87 11.83 3.22
N LYS A 109 4.92 11.38 2.52
CA LYS A 109 5.95 12.24 1.94
C LYS A 109 5.78 12.48 0.43
N GLY A 110 4.80 11.86 -0.20
CA GLY A 110 4.55 11.97 -1.64
C GLY A 110 5.74 11.49 -2.48
N GLN A 111 6.31 10.32 -2.13
CA GLN A 111 7.51 9.78 -2.75
C GLN A 111 7.43 8.26 -2.96
N ILE A 112 8.32 7.73 -3.79
CA ILE A 112 8.56 6.30 -3.95
C ILE A 112 9.98 5.95 -3.51
N ARG A 113 10.17 4.73 -3.00
CA ARG A 113 11.42 4.25 -2.40
C ARG A 113 11.70 2.84 -2.89
N TYR A 114 12.99 2.49 -2.99
CA TYR A 114 13.38 1.09 -3.03
C TYR A 114 13.45 0.59 -1.58
N ASN A 115 12.70 -0.46 -1.26
CA ASN A 115 12.60 -0.99 0.10
C ASN A 115 12.32 0.09 1.16
N PHE A 116 12.97 -0.03 2.31
CA PHE A 116 13.00 0.99 3.36
C PHE A 116 14.19 1.95 3.21
N ASP A 117 14.80 2.05 2.01
CA ASP A 117 15.97 2.91 1.73
C ASP A 117 15.54 4.36 1.43
N GLY A 118 16.41 5.20 0.86
CA GLY A 118 16.08 6.58 0.50
C GLY A 118 15.01 6.72 -0.60
N PRO A 119 14.46 7.93 -0.81
CA PRO A 119 13.59 8.21 -1.95
C PRO A 119 14.32 8.00 -3.27
N ILE A 120 13.57 7.55 -4.27
CA ILE A 120 14.03 7.48 -5.65
C ILE A 120 14.00 8.90 -6.22
N THR A 121 15.11 9.35 -6.80
CA THR A 121 15.14 10.58 -7.58
C THR A 121 14.31 10.36 -8.85
N ILE A 122 13.24 11.13 -8.99
CA ILE A 122 12.39 11.10 -10.18
C ILE A 122 12.92 12.15 -11.14
N ASP A 123 13.52 11.69 -12.24
CA ASP A 123 13.94 12.56 -13.33
C ASP A 123 12.66 13.03 -14.07
N ASN A 124 12.47 14.35 -14.17
CA ASN A 124 11.35 14.96 -14.89
C ASN A 124 11.70 15.17 -16.36
#